data_AF-A0A355BQF6-F1
#
_entry.id   AF-A0A355BQF6-F1
#
_cell.length_a   1.000
_cell.length_b   1.000
_cell.length_c   1.000
_cell.angle_alpha   90.00
_cell.angle_beta   90.00
_cell.angle_gamma   90.00
#
_symmetry.space_group_name_H-M   'P 1'
#
loop_
_entity.id
_entity.type
_entity.pdbx_description
1 polymer ?
#
loop_
_entity_poly.entity_id
_entity_poly.type
_entity_poly.pdbx_seq_one_letter_code
_entity_poly.pdbx_strand_id
1 'polypeptide(L)' 'AIIGGAEDTATAKMKIMRECGIHVVESPALIGETMAKIIKKK' A
#
# COMPACT_ATOMS: atom_id res chain seq x y z
N ALA A 1 -13.08 -6.96 18.49
CA ALA A 1 -12.42 -7.33 17.22
C ALA A 1 -13.53 -7.73 16.25
N ILE A 2 -13.72 -6.96 15.17
CA ILE A 2 -14.63 -7.37 14.10
C ILE A 2 -13.93 -8.54 13.39
N ILE A 3 -14.60 -9.68 13.27
CA ILE A 3 -14.07 -10.84 12.56
C ILE A 3 -14.17 -10.52 11.07
N GLY A 4 -13.13 -9.90 10.54
CA GLY A 4 -12.90 -9.80 9.11
C GLY A 4 -12.27 -11.10 8.60
N GLY A 5 -12.78 -11.64 7.50
CA GLY A 5 -12.22 -12.85 6.87
C GLY A 5 -10.75 -12.66 6.43
N ALA A 6 -10.15 -13.67 5.80
CA ALA A 6 -8.74 -13.64 5.37
C ALA A 6 -8.35 -12.39 4.55
N GLU A 7 -9.30 -11.87 3.77
CA GLU A 7 -9.17 -10.67 2.94
C GLU A 7 -9.20 -9.34 3.70
N ASP A 8 -9.52 -9.36 5.00
CA ASP A 8 -9.58 -8.16 5.84
C ASP A 8 -8.26 -7.87 6.55
N THR A 9 -7.26 -8.75 6.39
CA THR A 9 -5.92 -8.50 6.89
C THR A 9 -5.26 -7.32 6.15
N ALA A 10 -4.43 -6.56 6.86
CA ALA A 10 -3.69 -5.45 6.25
C ALA A 10 -2.87 -5.93 5.04
N THR A 11 -2.25 -7.11 5.13
CA THR A 11 -1.46 -7.72 4.07
C THR A 11 -2.28 -8.03 2.82
N ALA A 12 -3.48 -8.60 2.97
CA ALA A 12 -4.35 -8.92 1.84
C ALA A 12 -4.79 -7.65 1.10
N LYS A 13 -5.23 -6.62 1.83
CA LYS A 13 -5.62 -5.34 1.24
C LYS A 13 -4.44 -4.67 0.53
N MET A 14 -3.25 -4.69 1.15
CA MET A 14 -2.04 -4.14 0.54
C MET A 14 -1.67 -4.86 -0.76
N LYS A 15 -1.86 -6.18 -0.85
CA LYS A 15 -1.66 -6.95 -2.08
C LYS A 15 -2.64 -6.51 -3.18
N ILE A 16 -3.93 -6.46 -2.89
CA ILE A 16 -4.97 -6.04 -3.84
C ILE A 16 -4.70 -4.63 -4.36
N MET A 17 -4.38 -3.69 -3.46
CA MET A 17 -4.06 -2.31 -3.84
C MET A 17 -2.86 -2.24 -4.80
N ARG A 18 -1.81 -3.05 -4.60
CA ARG A 18 -0.67 -3.14 -5.53
C ARG A 18 -1.07 -3.71 -6.89
N GLU A 19 -1.94 -4.72 -6.92
CA GLU A 19 -2.47 -5.30 -8.17
C GLU A 19 -3.31 -4.29 -8.96
N CYS A 20 -4.01 -3.37 -8.28
CA CYS A 20 -4.70 -2.24 -8.91
C CYS A 20 -3.75 -1.11 -9.39
N GLY A 21 -2.43 -1.27 -9.25
CA GLY A 21 -1.44 -0.25 -9.62
C GLY A 21 -1.26 0.87 -8.60
N ILE A 22 -1.79 0.71 -7.38
CA ILE A 22 -1.58 1.68 -6.30
C ILE A 22 -0.20 1.44 -5.68
N HIS A 23 0.55 2.52 -5.50
CA HIS A 23 1.82 2.47 -4.78
C HIS A 23 1.58 2.36 -3.27
N VAL A 24 1.68 1.14 -2.75
CA VAL A 24 1.49 0.82 -1.33
C VAL A 24 2.83 0.64 -0.63
N VAL A 25 3.03 1.37 0.47
CA VAL A 25 4.21 1.29 1.33
C VAL A 25 3.94 0.50 2.61
N GLU A 26 4.96 -0.19 3.10
CA GLU A 26 4.87 -1.05 4.29
C GLU A 26 5.04 -0.28 5.61
N SER A 27 5.52 0.96 5.53
CA SER A 27 5.72 1.84 6.67
C SER A 27 5.39 3.29 6.29
N PRO A 28 4.76 4.06 7.20
CA PRO A 28 4.54 5.50 7.00
C PRO A 28 5.83 6.28 6.71
N ALA A 29 6.98 5.82 7.21
CA ALA A 29 8.27 6.45 6.99
C ALA A 29 8.68 6.49 5.50
N LEU A 30 8.15 5.58 4.68
CA LEU A 30 8.50 5.45 3.27
C LEU A 30 7.61 6.29 2.34
N ILE A 31 6.57 6.95 2.88
CA ILE A 31 5.62 7.73 2.07
C ILE A 31 6.33 8.85 1.32
N GLY A 32 7.14 9.66 2.01
CA GLY A 32 7.82 10.81 1.41
C GLY A 32 8.77 10.41 0.28
N GLU A 33 9.56 9.36 0.50
CA GLU A 33 10.49 8.83 -0.51
C GLU A 33 9.73 8.27 -1.73
N THR A 34 8.66 7.51 -1.50
CA THR A 34 7.85 6.92 -2.57
C THR A 34 7.17 7.99 -3.42
N MET A 35 6.59 9.01 -2.79
CA MET A 35 6.00 10.15 -3.49
C MET A 35 7.04 10.90 -4.33
N ALA A 36 8.21 11.19 -3.78
CA ALA A 36 9.27 11.86 -4.52
C ALA A 36 9.74 11.03 -5.73
N LYS A 37 9.89 9.71 -5.59
CA LYS A 37 10.24 8.79 -6.70
C LYS A 37 9.22 8.80 -7.83
N ILE A 38 7.93 8.83 -7.50
CA ILE A 38 6.84 8.80 -8.50
C ILE A 38 6.73 10.16 -9.21
N ILE A 39 6.77 11.26 -8.45
CA ILE A 39 6.62 12.61 -9.01
C ILE A 39 7.83 12.97 -9.89
N LYS A 40 9.07 12.67 -9.46
CA LYS A 40 10.30 12.97 -10.22
C LYS A 40 10.51 12.08 -11.47
N LYS A 41 9.70 11.04 -11.67
CA LYS A 41 9.76 10.18 -12.86
C LYS A 41 9.09 10.80 -14.11
N LYS A 42 8.52 12.00 -13.99
CA LYS A 42 8.11 12.86 -15.10
C LYS A 42 9.19 13.87 -15.43
#